data_AF-A0A972PDC5-F1
#
_entry.id   AF-A0A972PDC5-F1
#
_cell.length_a   1.000
_cell.length_b   1.000
_cell.length_c   1.000
_cell.angle_alpha   90.00
_cell.angle_beta   90.00
_cell.angle_gamma   90.00
#
_symmetry.space_group_name_H-M   'P 1'
#
loop_
_entity.id
_entity.type
_entity.pdbx_description
1 polymer ?
#
loop_
_entity_poly.entity_id
_entity_poly.type
_entity_poly.pdbx_seq_one_letter_code
_entity_poly.pdbx_strand_id
1 'polypeptide(L)'
;MIRIRIFENEAGEIKGFLVEGHAGYAPRGQDIVCAGVSALVQAAVLGLREFLTRPPQVEAGPEEANLLFKTGKSRAPKIAPKSPRGKGGNVFLKVMLPDSLGERDREAAKIILETLEMGLRGIALGYRKYVEVRRCRGHDEV
;
A
#
# COMPACT_ATOMS: atom_id res chain seq x y z
N MET A 1 8.66 -12.30 4.07
CA MET A 1 7.88 -12.41 2.81
C MET A 1 6.91 -11.25 2.80
N ILE A 2 6.84 -10.52 1.69
CA ILE A 2 5.95 -9.37 1.50
C ILE A 2 4.62 -9.88 0.95
N ARG A 3 3.52 -9.53 1.61
CA ARG A 3 2.16 -9.83 1.16
C ARG A 3 1.45 -8.54 0.82
N ILE A 4 0.84 -8.49 -0.36
CA ILE A 4 0.17 -7.31 -0.86
C ILE A 4 -1.26 -7.69 -1.21
N ARG A 5 -2.21 -7.03 -0.55
CA ARG A 5 -3.64 -7.13 -0.84
C ARG A 5 -4.10 -5.85 -1.51
N ILE A 6 -4.75 -5.98 -2.67
CA ILE A 6 -5.40 -4.88 -3.41
C ILE A 6 -6.89 -5.00 -3.13
N PHE A 7 -7.49 -3.97 -2.53
CA PHE A 7 -8.92 -3.96 -2.21
C PHE A 7 -9.70 -3.34 -3.37
N GLU A 8 -10.73 -4.03 -3.84
CA GLU A 8 -11.61 -3.53 -4.91
C GLU A 8 -13.07 -3.41 -4.44
N ASN A 9 -13.81 -2.49 -5.05
CA ASN A 9 -15.26 -2.40 -4.88
C ASN A 9 -15.99 -3.41 -5.78
N GLU A 10 -17.32 -3.43 -5.69
CA GLU A 10 -18.16 -4.31 -6.52
C GLU A 10 -18.02 -4.06 -8.03
N ALA A 11 -17.61 -2.86 -8.42
CA ALA A 11 -17.33 -2.49 -9.81
C ALA A 11 -15.93 -2.92 -10.29
N GLY A 12 -15.11 -3.51 -9.41
CA GLY A 12 -13.73 -3.90 -9.71
C GLY A 12 -12.72 -2.74 -9.70
N GLU A 13 -13.13 -1.56 -9.22
CA GLU A 13 -12.24 -0.41 -9.06
C GLU A 13 -11.43 -0.55 -7.75
N ILE A 14 -10.13 -0.30 -7.84
CA ILE A 14 -9.25 -0.34 -6.66
C ILE A 14 -9.61 0.78 -5.68
N LYS A 15 -9.88 0.40 -4.44
CA LYS A 15 -10.18 1.30 -3.31
C LYS A 15 -9.00 1.53 -2.38
N GLY A 16 -7.98 0.70 -2.47
CA GLY A 16 -6.82 0.78 -1.60
C GLY A 16 -6.00 -0.48 -1.64
N PHE A 17 -4.99 -0.53 -0.78
CA PHE A 17 -4.13 -1.68 -0.66
C PHE A 17 -3.57 -1.82 0.75
N LEU A 18 -3.10 -3.02 1.06
CA LEU A 18 -2.38 -3.35 2.28
C LEU A 18 -1.11 -4.09 1.92
N VAL A 19 0.02 -3.57 2.38
CA VAL A 19 1.33 -4.23 2.32
C VAL A 19 1.67 -4.71 3.72
N GLU A 20 1.96 -5.99 3.86
CA GLU A 20 2.31 -6.63 5.12
C GLU A 20 3.65 -7.33 5.03
N GLY A 21 4.40 -7.21 6.11
CA GLY A 21 5.69 -7.84 6.28
C GLY A 21 6.80 -7.17 5.48
N HIS A 22 8.02 -7.49 5.89
CA HIS A 22 9.22 -7.19 5.14
C HIS A 22 9.86 -8.52 4.77
N ALA A 23 10.66 -8.57 3.71
CA ALA A 23 11.77 -9.49 3.78
C ALA A 23 12.70 -8.85 4.81
N GLY A 24 12.86 -9.43 6.01
CA GLY A 24 13.81 -8.89 7.00
C GLY A 24 15.24 -8.83 6.43
N TYR A 25 16.25 -8.60 7.28
CA TYR A 25 17.64 -8.83 6.85
C TYR A 25 17.80 -10.27 6.40
N ALA A 26 17.83 -10.47 5.09
CA ALA A 26 17.72 -11.77 4.48
C ALA A 26 18.73 -11.87 3.33
N PRO A 27 19.18 -13.09 2.97
CA PRO A 27 20.38 -13.33 2.18
C PRO A 27 20.49 -12.47 0.90
N ARG A 28 21.73 -12.21 0.46
CA ARG A 28 22.09 -11.38 -0.72
C ARG A 28 21.01 -11.41 -1.81
N GLY A 29 20.45 -10.23 -2.12
CA GLY A 29 19.45 -10.06 -3.18
C GLY A 29 17.99 -9.95 -2.71
N GLN A 30 17.69 -10.06 -1.41
CA GLN A 30 16.36 -9.74 -0.87
C GLN A 30 16.15 -8.24 -0.62
N ASP A 31 17.21 -7.51 -0.25
CA ASP A 31 17.12 -6.05 0.01
C ASP A 31 16.64 -5.26 -1.21
N ILE A 32 17.00 -5.70 -2.43
CA ILE A 32 16.57 -5.07 -3.68
C ILE A 32 15.07 -5.26 -3.95
N VAL A 33 14.48 -6.37 -3.49
CA VAL A 33 13.04 -6.63 -3.65
C VAL A 33 12.24 -5.74 -2.70
N CYS A 34 12.67 -5.64 -1.44
CA CYS A 34 12.09 -4.71 -0.47
C CYS A 34 12.19 -3.27 -0.94
N ALA A 35 13.35 -2.86 -1.47
CA ALA A 35 13.55 -1.53 -2.02
C ALA A 35 12.61 -1.26 -3.21
N GLY A 36 12.46 -2.21 -4.13
CA GLY A 36 11.56 -2.08 -5.28
C GLY A 36 10.09 -1.94 -4.86
N VAL A 37 9.62 -2.79 -3.94
CA VAL A 37 8.25 -2.68 -3.41
C VAL A 37 8.06 -1.36 -2.67
N SER A 38 8.99 -0.98 -1.80
CA SER A 38 8.95 0.29 -1.05
C SER A 38 8.89 1.50 -1.97
N ALA A 39 9.69 1.51 -3.03
CA ALA A 39 9.72 2.60 -4.00
C ALA A 39 8.38 2.76 -4.73
N LEU A 40 7.79 1.65 -5.21
CA LEU A 40 6.50 1.67 -5.90
C LEU A 40 5.38 2.15 -4.96
N VAL A 41 5.36 1.62 -3.74
CA VAL A 41 4.36 1.96 -2.73
C VAL A 41 4.46 3.42 -2.32
N GLN A 42 5.68 3.92 -2.06
CA GLN A 42 5.90 5.33 -1.73
C GLN A 42 5.51 6.25 -2.89
N ALA A 43 5.89 5.92 -4.12
CA ALA A 43 5.50 6.70 -5.29
C ALA A 43 3.96 6.78 -5.43
N ALA A 44 3.25 5.67 -5.21
CA ALA A 44 1.79 5.67 -5.23
C ALA A 44 1.19 6.52 -4.11
N VAL A 45 1.69 6.41 -2.87
CA VAL A 45 1.19 7.24 -1.75
C VAL A 45 1.44 8.73 -2.00
N LEU A 46 2.62 9.09 -2.50
CA LEU A 46 2.96 10.47 -2.83
C LEU A 46 2.08 11.00 -3.96
N GLY A 47 1.91 10.24 -5.05
CA GLY A 47 1.00 10.60 -6.14
C GLY A 47 -0.44 10.78 -5.67
N LEU A 48 -0.94 9.88 -4.83
CA LEU A 48 -2.29 9.99 -4.27
C LEU A 48 -2.44 11.23 -3.37
N ARG A 49 -1.39 11.63 -2.63
CA ARG A 49 -1.43 12.84 -1.80
C ARG A 49 -1.34 14.13 -2.60
N GLU A 50 -0.58 14.11 -3.69
CA GLU A 50 -0.34 15.27 -4.56
C GLU A 50 -1.54 15.56 -5.46
N PHE A 51 -2.14 14.53 -6.05
CA PHE A 51 -3.12 14.69 -7.12
C PHE A 51 -4.58 14.56 -6.68
N LEU A 52 -4.87 14.09 -5.46
CA LEU A 52 -6.25 14.03 -4.96
C LEU A 52 -6.55 15.24 -4.10
N THR A 53 -7.78 15.76 -4.24
CA THR A 53 -8.27 16.87 -3.42
C THR A 53 -8.38 16.46 -1.94
N ARG A 54 -8.74 15.19 -1.68
CA ARG A 54 -8.74 14.61 -0.33
C ARG A 54 -7.65 13.53 -0.25
N PRO A 55 -6.72 13.63 0.71
CA PRO A 55 -5.62 12.67 0.81
C PRO A 55 -6.15 11.28 1.17
N PRO A 56 -5.44 10.20 0.77
CA PRO A 56 -5.77 8.86 1.19
C PRO A 56 -5.61 8.71 2.71
N GLN A 57 -6.40 7.80 3.28
CA GLN A 57 -6.22 7.34 4.65
C GLN A 57 -5.02 6.40 4.68
N VAL A 58 -4.05 6.68 5.54
CA VAL A 58 -2.82 5.89 5.67
C VAL A 58 -2.69 5.42 7.11
N GLU A 59 -2.58 4.11 7.29
CA GLU A 59 -2.32 3.46 8.57
C GLU A 59 -1.05 2.63 8.45
N ALA A 60 -0.13 2.79 9.40
CA ALA A 60 1.14 2.07 9.39
C ALA A 60 1.38 1.40 10.74
N GLY A 61 1.99 0.22 10.72
CA GLY A 61 2.48 -0.46 11.91
C GLY A 61 3.61 0.33 12.59
N PRO A 62 3.85 0.06 13.89
CA PRO A 62 4.83 0.81 14.70
C PRO A 62 6.25 0.85 14.11
N GLU A 63 6.68 -0.18 13.37
CA GLU A 63 8.02 -0.23 12.76
C GLU A 63 8.09 0.42 11.35
N GLU A 64 6.95 0.70 10.72
CA GLU A 64 6.85 1.23 9.35
C GLU A 64 6.55 2.73 9.32
N ALA A 65 6.22 3.30 10.49
CA ALA A 65 5.94 4.72 10.71
C ALA A 65 7.11 5.66 10.36
N ASN A 66 8.31 5.15 10.09
CA ASN A 66 9.47 5.98 9.73
C ASN A 66 9.62 6.22 8.22
N LEU A 67 8.99 5.41 7.37
CA LEU A 67 9.19 5.45 5.90
C LEU A 67 8.30 6.48 5.17
N LEU A 68 7.19 6.93 5.77
CA LEU A 68 6.17 7.73 5.06
C LEU A 68 6.01 9.18 5.57
N PHE A 69 6.65 9.56 6.67
CA PHE A 69 6.28 10.76 7.43
C PHE A 69 7.40 11.81 7.60
N LYS A 70 8.56 11.66 6.92
CA LYS A 70 9.68 12.63 7.03
C LYS A 70 9.68 13.75 5.97
N THR A 71 8.78 13.73 4.98
CA THR A 71 8.63 14.88 4.06
C THR A 71 7.84 15.99 4.76
N GLY A 72 8.48 17.15 4.94
CA GLY A 72 8.02 18.24 5.82
C GLY A 72 6.54 18.61 5.70
N LYS A 73 5.96 18.94 6.86
CA LYS A 73 4.59 19.47 7.07
C LYS A 73 3.40 18.52 6.86
N SER A 74 3.56 17.20 6.93
CA SER A 74 2.39 16.31 7.04
C SER A 74 2.07 15.97 8.50
N ARG A 75 0.90 16.42 8.98
CA ARG A 75 0.34 16.06 10.28
C ARG A 75 0.27 14.54 10.42
N ALA A 76 0.67 14.02 11.58
CA ALA A 76 0.49 12.62 11.94
C ALA A 76 -0.98 12.19 11.77
N PRO A 77 -1.25 10.94 11.34
CA PRO A 77 -2.61 10.45 11.22
C PRO A 77 -3.32 10.51 12.57
N LYS A 78 -4.53 11.08 12.59
CA LYS A 78 -5.40 11.17 13.79
C LYS A 78 -6.07 9.84 14.14
N ILE A 79 -5.84 8.79 13.36
CA ILE A 79 -6.45 7.49 13.54
C ILE A 79 -5.43 6.63 14.27
N ALA A 80 -5.74 6.28 15.53
CA ALA A 80 -4.95 5.34 16.29
C ALA A 80 -4.89 3.99 15.53
N PRO A 81 -3.72 3.34 15.44
CA PRO A 81 -3.57 2.10 14.69
C PRO A 81 -4.46 1.04 15.33
N LYS A 82 -5.40 0.48 14.56
CA LYS A 82 -6.06 -0.77 14.91
C LYS A 82 -5.31 -1.84 14.16
N SER A 83 -4.38 -2.50 14.86
CA SER A 83 -3.67 -3.68 14.34
C SER A 83 -4.67 -4.56 13.58
N PRO A 84 -4.46 -4.83 12.27
CA PRO A 84 -5.27 -5.79 11.57
C PRO A 84 -5.09 -7.11 12.31
N ARG A 85 -6.17 -7.64 12.88
CA ARG A 85 -6.18 -8.91 13.61
C ARG A 85 -5.93 -10.04 12.61
N GLY A 86 -4.67 -10.25 12.27
CA GLY A 86 -4.17 -11.30 11.39
C GLY A 86 -2.72 -11.59 11.78
N LYS A 87 -2.30 -12.86 11.66
CA LYS A 87 -1.00 -13.38 12.11
C LYS A 87 0.20 -12.89 11.26
N GLY A 88 0.31 -11.59 10.99
CA GLY A 88 1.44 -10.91 10.36
C GLY A 88 1.99 -9.87 11.33
N GLY A 89 3.32 -9.83 11.50
CA GLY A 89 3.99 -9.03 12.53
C GLY A 89 3.74 -7.51 12.47
N ASN A 90 4.38 -6.78 13.38
CA ASN A 90 4.22 -5.34 13.66
C ASN A 90 4.47 -4.37 12.48
N VAL A 91 4.67 -4.86 11.26
CA VAL A 91 5.11 -4.09 10.10
C VAL A 91 4.11 -4.24 8.97
N PHE A 92 3.32 -3.19 8.77
CA PHE A 92 2.36 -3.09 7.70
C PHE A 92 2.14 -1.63 7.27
N LEU A 93 1.61 -1.47 6.06
CA LEU A 93 1.07 -0.23 5.53
C LEU A 93 -0.28 -0.48 4.87
N LYS A 94 -1.34 0.11 5.41
CA LYS A 94 -2.67 0.16 4.80
C LYS A 94 -2.93 1.54 4.22
N VAL A 95 -3.37 1.59 2.96
CA VAL A 95 -3.75 2.83 2.27
C VAL A 95 -5.14 2.66 1.68
N MET A 96 -6.06 3.54 2.04
CA MET A 96 -7.44 3.54 1.55
C MET A 96 -7.80 4.88 0.93
N LEU A 97 -8.49 4.85 -0.20
CA LEU A 97 -9.11 6.03 -0.78
C LEU A 97 -10.25 6.53 0.13
N PRO A 98 -10.53 7.85 0.14
CA PRO A 98 -11.74 8.40 0.76
C PRO A 98 -13.02 7.77 0.17
N ASP A 99 -14.07 7.69 0.99
CA ASP A 99 -15.37 7.08 0.61
C ASP A 99 -16.01 7.73 -0.63
N SER A 100 -15.76 9.04 -0.80
CA SER A 100 -16.27 9.86 -1.90
C SER A 100 -15.14 10.60 -2.60
N LEU A 101 -15.02 10.42 -3.92
CA LEU A 101 -14.07 11.11 -4.78
C LEU A 101 -14.83 11.77 -5.95
N GLY A 102 -14.42 12.98 -6.32
CA GLY A 102 -14.84 13.61 -7.57
C GLY A 102 -14.33 12.82 -8.78
N GLU A 103 -14.89 13.09 -9.96
CA GLU A 103 -14.55 12.36 -11.19
C GLU A 103 -13.05 12.43 -11.53
N ARG A 104 -12.45 13.62 -11.46
CA ARG A 104 -11.01 13.82 -11.69
C ARG A 104 -10.14 13.06 -10.70
N ASP A 105 -10.47 13.15 -9.41
CA ASP A 105 -9.74 12.44 -8.35
C ASP A 105 -9.86 10.92 -8.51
N ARG A 106 -11.02 10.42 -8.94
CA ARG A 106 -11.25 9.00 -9.20
C ARG A 106 -10.38 8.51 -10.35
N GLU A 107 -10.32 9.24 -11.46
CA GLU A 107 -9.51 8.86 -12.61
C GLU A 107 -8.01 8.89 -12.27
N ALA A 108 -7.55 9.94 -11.57
CA ALA A 108 -6.18 10.01 -11.09
C ALA A 108 -5.83 8.84 -10.15
N ALA A 109 -6.70 8.56 -9.17
CA ALA A 109 -6.52 7.44 -8.25
C ALA A 109 -6.47 6.10 -8.97
N LYS A 110 -7.34 5.89 -9.96
CA LYS A 110 -7.38 4.68 -10.80
C LYS A 110 -6.05 4.48 -11.52
N ILE A 111 -5.54 5.49 -12.22
CA ILE A 111 -4.27 5.40 -12.94
C ILE A 111 -3.14 5.05 -11.97
N ILE A 112 -3.05 5.73 -10.84
CA ILE A 112 -1.98 5.51 -9.85
C ILE A 112 -2.05 4.09 -9.28
N LEU A 113 -3.23 3.64 -8.87
CA LEU A 113 -3.41 2.36 -8.20
C LEU A 113 -3.28 1.16 -9.15
N GLU A 114 -3.81 1.26 -10.37
CA GLU A 114 -3.63 0.22 -11.40
C GLU A 114 -2.16 0.13 -11.81
N THR A 115 -1.45 1.26 -11.93
CA THR A 115 -0.01 1.28 -12.22
C THR A 115 0.79 0.65 -11.09
N LEU A 116 0.45 0.95 -9.84
CA LEU A 116 1.04 0.30 -8.67
C LEU A 116 0.86 -1.21 -8.74
N GLU A 117 -0.36 -1.69 -8.96
CA GLU A 117 -0.63 -3.13 -9.04
C GLU A 117 0.15 -3.80 -10.16
N MET A 118 0.18 -3.21 -11.36
CA MET A 118 0.95 -3.72 -12.50
C MET A 118 2.43 -3.88 -12.13
N GLY A 119 3.03 -2.86 -11.51
CA GLY A 119 4.43 -2.90 -11.06
C GLY A 119 4.68 -3.99 -10.01
N LEU A 120 3.81 -4.08 -9.00
CA LEU A 120 3.92 -5.08 -7.93
C LEU A 120 3.75 -6.51 -8.45
N ARG A 121 2.81 -6.74 -9.38
CA ARG A 121 2.65 -8.03 -10.07
C ARG A 121 3.90 -8.37 -10.89
N GLY A 122 4.50 -7.39 -11.55
CA GLY A 122 5.77 -7.55 -12.25
C GLY A 122 6.89 -8.06 -11.33
N ILE A 123 7.04 -7.44 -10.15
CA ILE A 123 7.99 -7.91 -9.12
C ILE A 123 7.61 -9.32 -8.66
N ALA A 124 6.35 -9.57 -8.34
CA ALA A 124 5.88 -10.87 -7.87
C ALA A 124 6.15 -11.99 -8.86
N LEU A 125 6.04 -11.75 -10.18
CA LEU A 125 6.35 -12.73 -11.21
C LEU A 125 7.82 -13.19 -11.17
N GLY A 126 8.76 -12.26 -10.97
CA GLY A 126 10.20 -12.55 -10.89
C GLY A 126 10.66 -13.05 -9.50
N TYR A 127 9.92 -12.72 -8.45
CA TYR A 127 10.30 -12.96 -7.05
C TYR A 127 9.20 -13.67 -6.24
N ARG A 128 8.51 -14.65 -6.83
CA ARG A 128 7.35 -15.36 -6.23
C ARG A 128 7.59 -15.95 -4.84
N LYS A 129 8.84 -16.27 -4.50
CA LYS A 129 9.24 -16.77 -3.16
C LYS A 129 9.18 -15.67 -2.09
N TYR A 130 9.23 -14.41 -2.48
CA TYR A 130 9.38 -13.26 -1.60
C TYR A 130 8.19 -12.32 -1.61
N VAL A 131 7.46 -12.22 -2.72
CA VAL A 131 6.34 -11.29 -2.90
C VAL A 131 5.11 -12.02 -3.42
N GLU A 132 3.98 -11.76 -2.78
CA GLU A 132 2.66 -12.22 -3.22
C GLU A 132 1.72 -11.01 -3.35
N VAL A 133 0.98 -10.95 -4.46
CA VAL A 133 -0.03 -9.90 -4.73
C VAL A 133 -1.37 -10.57 -5.00
N ARG A 134 -2.42 -10.16 -4.30
CA ARG A 134 -3.79 -10.63 -4.48
C ARG A 134 -4.77 -9.46 -4.56
N ARG A 135 -5.79 -9.59 -5.41
CA ARG A 135 -6.99 -8.75 -5.34
C ARG A 135 -8.01 -9.41 -4.40
N CYS A 136 -8.63 -8.60 -3.55
CA CYS A 136 -9.63 -9.01 -2.56
C CYS A 136 -10.88 -8.16 -2.76
N ARG A 137 -12.05 -8.81 -2.82
CA ARG A 137 -13.32 -8.09 -2.91
C ARG A 137 -13.73 -7.61 -1.52
N GLY A 138 -14.11 -6.34 -1.41
CA GLY A 138 -14.54 -5.77 -0.15
C GLY A 138 -13.40 -5.36 0.79
N HIS A 139 -13.76 -4.70 1.89
CA HIS A 139 -12.82 -4.04 2.81
C HIS A 139 -12.31 -4.97 3.94
N ASP A 140 -12.91 -6.17 4.08
CA ASP A 140 -12.90 -6.96 5.33
C ASP A 140 -12.58 -8.46 5.15
N GLU A 141 -11.88 -8.87 4.09
CA GLU A 141 -11.30 -10.22 4.08
C GLU A 141 -9.92 -10.19 4.75
N VAL A 142 -9.96 -10.26 6.09
CA VAL A 142 -8.83 -10.55 7.00
C VAL A 142 -8.78 -12.04 7.32
#